data_AF-A0A101U4U7-F1
#
_entry.id   AF-A0A101U4U7-F1
#
_cell.length_a   1.000
_cell.length_b   1.000
_cell.length_c   1.000
_cell.angle_alpha   90.00
_cell.angle_beta   90.00
_cell.angle_gamma   90.00
#
_symmetry.space_group_name_H-M   'P 1'
#
loop_
_entity.id
_entity.type
_entity.pdbx_description
1 polymer ?
#
loop_
_entity_poly.entity_id
_entity_poly.type
_entity_poly.pdbx_seq_one_letter_code
_entity_poly.pdbx_strand_id
1 'polypeptide(L)'
;MTLRIDETRSTGSVLSKHIEASAKVISGGVGWDVTKSRSITVSGSKEVPRGKHGTLTGYVKYSGKKFDVQGLLAVGGWHTFQKNKTAYKPIGVCFKYSQR
;
A
#
# COMPACT_ATOMS: atom_id res chain seq x y z
N MET A 1 -18.73 -9.71 -24.97
CA MET A 1 -18.15 -10.61 -23.95
C MET A 1 -17.70 -9.75 -22.78
N THR A 2 -17.93 -10.18 -21.53
CA THR A 2 -17.58 -9.38 -20.35
C THR A 2 -16.49 -10.07 -19.56
N LEU A 3 -15.39 -9.37 -19.32
CA LEU A 3 -14.36 -9.82 -18.41
C LEU A 3 -14.78 -9.46 -16.99
N ARG A 4 -14.64 -10.42 -16.08
CA ARG A 4 -14.82 -10.21 -14.64
C ARG A 4 -13.57 -10.69 -13.91
N ILE A 5 -13.28 -10.02 -12.81
CA ILE A 5 -12.26 -10.42 -11.86
C ILE A 5 -12.88 -10.30 -10.48
N ASP A 6 -12.81 -11.39 -9.70
CA ASP A 6 -13.24 -11.46 -8.32
C ASP A 6 -12.19 -12.26 -7.56
N GLU A 7 -11.26 -11.56 -6.91
CA GLU A 7 -10.14 -12.18 -6.21
C GLU A 7 -9.96 -11.54 -4.84
N THR A 8 -9.76 -12.34 -3.79
CA THR A 8 -9.39 -11.82 -2.47
C THR A 8 -7.92 -12.09 -2.21
N ARG A 9 -7.15 -11.05 -1.90
CA ARG A 9 -5.73 -11.15 -1.55
C ARG A 9 -5.48 -10.59 -0.17
N SER A 10 -4.72 -11.31 0.64
CA SER A 10 -4.16 -10.75 1.88
C SER A 10 -2.88 -10.00 1.54
N THR A 11 -2.84 -8.71 1.86
CA THR A 11 -1.67 -7.87 1.60
C THR A 11 -1.31 -6.98 2.79
N GLY A 12 -0.01 -6.85 3.03
CA GLY A 12 0.56 -6.09 4.14
C GLY A 12 0.75 -4.60 3.84
N SER A 13 1.16 -3.85 4.86
CA SER A 13 1.73 -2.52 4.63
C SER A 13 3.12 -2.64 4.00
N VAL A 14 3.49 -1.68 3.15
CA VAL A 14 4.83 -1.59 2.56
C VAL A 14 5.60 -0.44 3.20
N LEU A 15 6.83 -0.67 3.62
CA LEU A 15 7.67 0.33 4.29
C LEU A 15 8.88 0.69 3.42
N SER A 16 9.40 1.90 3.59
CA SER A 16 10.73 2.26 3.07
C SER A 16 11.80 1.29 3.60
N LYS A 17 12.81 1.02 2.77
CA LYS A 17 13.96 0.20 3.18
C LYS A 17 14.70 0.86 4.35
N HIS A 18 15.05 0.05 5.35
CA HIS A 18 15.79 0.41 6.57
C HIS A 18 15.23 1.62 7.31
N ILE A 19 14.42 1.38 8.35
CA ILE A 19 13.89 2.40 9.25
C ILE A 19 14.44 2.13 10.64
N GLU A 20 15.18 3.06 11.22
CA GLU A 20 15.72 2.99 12.59
C GLU A 20 14.64 3.29 13.63
N ALA A 21 13.51 2.59 13.53
CA ALA A 21 12.41 2.68 14.48
C ALA A 21 11.69 1.34 14.56
N SER A 22 11.18 0.99 15.75
CA SER A 22 10.37 -0.23 15.89
C SER A 22 9.03 -0.09 15.17
N ALA A 23 8.47 -1.21 14.73
CA ALA A 23 7.16 -1.24 14.07
C ALA A 23 6.05 -0.62 14.93
N LYS A 24 6.16 -0.68 16.27
CA LYS A 24 5.23 -0.05 17.21
C LYS A 24 5.29 1.49 17.13
N VAL A 25 6.49 2.06 17.13
CA VAL A 25 6.69 3.52 16.98
C VAL A 25 6.20 3.99 15.61
N ILE A 26 6.55 3.24 14.55
CA ILE A 26 6.07 3.55 13.20
C ILE A 26 4.54 3.51 13.16
N SER A 27 3.92 2.45 13.70
CA SER A 27 2.45 2.31 13.72
C SER A 27 1.76 3.46 14.43
N GLY A 28 2.33 3.91 15.57
CA GLY A 28 1.85 5.08 16.31
C GLY A 28 1.96 6.38 15.49
N GLY A 29 3.10 6.59 14.82
CA GLY A 29 3.32 7.79 14.01
C GLY A 29 2.47 7.85 12.74
N VAL A 30 2.22 6.69 12.11
CA VAL A 30 1.44 6.64 10.87
C VAL A 30 -0.07 6.59 11.12
N GLY A 31 -0.50 6.04 12.26
CA GLY A 31 -1.91 5.92 12.66
C GLY A 31 -2.57 4.61 12.22
N TRP A 32 -1.77 3.59 11.87
CA TRP A 32 -2.24 2.24 11.60
C TRP A 32 -1.16 1.22 11.92
N ASP A 33 -1.58 0.00 12.22
CA ASP A 33 -0.64 -1.11 12.44
C ASP A 33 0.05 -1.52 11.13
N VAL A 34 1.36 -1.27 11.04
CA VAL A 34 2.16 -1.58 9.84
C VAL A 34 2.54 -3.06 9.73
N THR A 35 2.33 -3.85 10.79
CA THR A 35 2.66 -5.30 10.80
C THR A 35 1.50 -6.16 10.32
N LYS A 36 0.27 -5.65 10.39
CA LYS A 36 -0.93 -6.39 10.02
C LYS A 36 -1.15 -6.41 8.52
N SER A 37 -1.48 -7.58 8.00
CA SER A 37 -2.06 -7.76 6.68
C SER A 37 -3.56 -7.44 6.68
N ARG A 38 -4.08 -7.06 5.52
CA ARG A 38 -5.49 -6.83 5.28
C ARG A 38 -5.94 -7.65 4.08
N SER A 39 -7.07 -8.31 4.23
CA SER A 39 -7.75 -8.93 3.09
C SER A 39 -8.38 -7.85 2.24
N ILE A 40 -8.02 -7.82 0.97
CA ILE A 40 -8.55 -6.91 -0.03
C ILE A 40 -9.19 -7.73 -1.12
N THR A 41 -10.49 -7.50 -1.31
CA THR A 41 -11.27 -8.10 -2.39
C THR A 41 -11.23 -7.17 -3.61
N VAL A 42 -10.85 -7.76 -4.73
CA VAL A 42 -10.63 -7.18 -6.05
C VAL A 42 -11.78 -7.64 -6.94
N SER A 43 -12.86 -6.86 -6.99
CA SER A 43 -14.03 -7.13 -7.84
C SER A 43 -14.16 -6.09 -8.96
N GLY A 44 -14.19 -6.51 -10.22
CA GLY A 44 -14.31 -5.60 -11.35
C GLY A 44 -14.85 -6.27 -12.60
N SER A 45 -15.50 -5.50 -13.47
CA SER A 45 -15.99 -6.00 -14.75
C SER A 45 -15.80 -4.99 -15.87
N LYS A 46 -15.47 -5.47 -17.07
CA LYS A 46 -15.38 -4.63 -18.27
C LYS A 46 -15.89 -5.37 -19.50
N GLU A 47 -16.69 -4.68 -20.29
CA GLU A 47 -17.13 -5.19 -21.58
C GLU A 47 -16.00 -5.12 -22.62
N VAL A 48 -15.80 -6.24 -23.31
CA VAL A 48 -14.85 -6.36 -24.41
C VAL A 48 -15.60 -6.14 -25.72
N PRO A 49 -15.20 -5.15 -26.54
CA PRO A 49 -15.78 -4.92 -27.85
C PRO A 49 -15.72 -6.16 -28.74
N ARG A 50 -16.73 -6.34 -29.59
CA ARG A 50 -16.84 -7.51 -30.47
C ARG A 50 -15.63 -7.59 -31.41
N GLY A 51 -15.03 -8.78 -31.53
CA GLY A 51 -13.86 -9.02 -32.37
C GLY A 51 -12.51 -8.61 -31.76
N LYS A 52 -12.47 -8.19 -30.49
CA LYS A 52 -11.22 -7.84 -29.79
C LYS A 52 -10.89 -8.81 -28.66
N HIS A 53 -9.63 -8.84 -28.26
CA HIS A 53 -9.19 -9.50 -27.04
C HIS A 53 -8.94 -8.47 -25.94
N GLY A 54 -9.57 -8.67 -24.79
CA GLY A 54 -9.38 -7.84 -23.61
C GLY A 54 -8.55 -8.56 -22.54
N THR A 55 -7.79 -7.80 -21.77
CA THR A 55 -7.17 -8.28 -20.52
C THR A 55 -7.56 -7.31 -19.40
N LEU A 56 -8.05 -7.87 -18.30
CA LEU A 56 -8.39 -7.13 -17.09
C LEU A 56 -7.44 -7.57 -15.98
N THR A 57 -6.58 -6.65 -15.51
CA THR A 57 -5.62 -6.92 -14.43
C THR A 57 -5.97 -6.10 -13.20
N GLY A 58 -6.10 -6.78 -12.06
CA GLY A 58 -6.31 -6.14 -10.76
C GLY A 58 -4.99 -5.82 -10.05
N TYR A 59 -4.94 -4.66 -9.40
CA TYR A 59 -3.81 -4.19 -8.60
C TYR A 59 -4.29 -3.70 -7.25
N VAL A 60 -3.49 -3.93 -6.20
CA VAL A 60 -3.74 -3.35 -4.88
C VAL A 60 -3.41 -1.86 -4.91
N LYS A 61 -4.34 -1.03 -4.46
CA LYS A 61 -4.13 0.39 -4.25
C LYS A 61 -3.61 0.64 -2.84
N TYR A 62 -2.55 1.43 -2.74
CA TYR A 62 -1.96 1.83 -1.47
C TYR A 62 -2.12 3.34 -1.23
N SER A 63 -2.27 3.73 0.03
CA SER A 63 -2.16 5.10 0.50
C SER A 63 -0.86 5.26 1.30
N GLY A 64 -0.02 6.21 0.91
CA GLY A 64 1.28 6.46 1.54
C GLY A 64 1.24 7.62 2.52
N LYS A 65 1.95 7.50 3.65
CA LYS A 65 2.25 8.62 4.55
C LYS A 65 3.77 8.75 4.68
N LYS A 66 4.27 9.97 4.49
CA LYS A 66 5.67 10.32 4.71
C LYS A 66 5.89 10.76 6.15
N PHE A 67 7.05 10.42 6.70
CA PHE A 67 7.46 10.79 8.04
C PHE A 67 8.98 10.81 8.17
N ASP A 68 9.44 11.54 9.18
CA ASP A 68 10.83 11.54 9.64
C ASP A 68 10.93 10.73 10.94
N VAL A 69 12.09 10.10 11.17
CA VAL A 69 12.39 9.39 12.41
C VAL A 69 13.15 10.34 13.32
N GLN A 70 12.51 10.73 14.42
CA GLN A 70 13.07 11.59 15.44
C GLN A 70 13.17 10.85 16.78
N GLY A 71 14.19 11.18 17.56
CA GLY A 71 14.35 10.67 18.92
C GLY A 71 15.11 11.65 19.79
N LEU A 72 15.02 11.47 21.10
CA LEU A 72 15.69 12.32 22.08
C LEU A 72 17.15 11.86 22.24
N LEU A 73 18.10 12.80 22.17
CA LEU A 73 19.49 12.52 22.51
C LEU A 73 19.69 12.55 24.03
N ALA A 74 20.68 11.77 24.52
CA ALA A 74 21.03 11.71 25.93
C ALA A 74 21.40 13.09 26.53
N VAL A 75 21.88 14.01 25.69
CA VAL A 75 22.25 15.40 26.04
C VAL A 75 21.08 16.38 25.99
N GLY A 76 19.86 15.89 25.81
CA GLY A 76 18.67 16.72 25.62
C GLY A 76 18.54 17.20 24.16
N GLY A 77 17.29 17.27 23.67
CA GLY A 77 16.96 17.74 22.32
C GLY A 77 16.54 16.63 21.37
N TRP A 78 15.60 16.98 20.48
CA TRP A 78 15.13 16.10 19.41
C TRP A 78 16.13 16.09 18.27
N HIS A 79 16.53 14.90 17.85
CA HIS A 79 17.40 14.68 16.71
C HIS A 79 16.67 13.85 15.64
N THR A 80 16.81 14.25 14.38
CA THR A 80 16.27 13.52 13.23
C THR A 80 17.29 12.51 12.73
N PHE A 81 17.09 11.24 13.04
CA PHE A 81 17.94 10.14 12.61
C PHE A 81 17.76 9.82 11.13
N GLN A 82 16.52 9.88 10.63
CA GLN A 82 16.23 9.58 9.24
C GLN A 82 15.12 10.49 8.70
N LYS A 83 15.24 10.89 7.43
CA LYS A 83 14.26 11.75 6.75
C LYS A 83 13.54 11.02 5.63
N ASN A 84 12.34 11.50 5.28
CA ASN A 84 11.59 11.09 4.08
C ASN A 84 11.26 9.59 4.01
N LYS A 85 11.03 8.95 5.16
CA LYS A 85 10.55 7.57 5.20
C LYS A 85 9.06 7.54 4.87
N THR A 86 8.61 6.44 4.28
CA THR A 86 7.23 6.29 3.83
C THR A 86 6.69 4.94 4.27
N ALA A 87 5.44 4.94 4.74
CA ALA A 87 4.65 3.74 4.97
C ALA A 87 3.42 3.76 4.07
N TYR A 88 3.14 2.65 3.42
CA TYR A 88 2.03 2.46 2.51
C TYR A 88 1.02 1.49 3.10
N LYS A 89 -0.18 1.97 3.38
CA LYS A 89 -1.32 1.16 3.80
C LYS A 89 -2.10 0.69 2.58
N PRO A 90 -2.43 -0.60 2.46
CA PRO A 90 -3.34 -1.05 1.40
C PRO A 90 -4.76 -0.53 1.70
N ILE A 91 -5.38 0.13 0.72
CA ILE A 91 -6.67 0.85 0.87
C ILE A 91 -7.77 0.36 -0.06
N GLY A 92 -7.45 -0.45 -1.07
CA GLY A 92 -8.44 -0.94 -2.01
C GLY A 92 -7.80 -1.50 -3.27
N VAL A 93 -8.54 -1.44 -4.37
CA VAL A 93 -8.20 -2.11 -5.63
C VAL A 93 -8.35 -1.16 -6.80
N CYS A 94 -7.55 -1.37 -7.83
CA CYS A 94 -7.67 -0.69 -9.12
C CYS A 94 -7.56 -1.72 -10.24
N PHE A 95 -8.26 -1.46 -11.34
CA PHE A 95 -8.26 -2.33 -12.51
C PHE A 95 -7.65 -1.60 -13.69
N LYS A 96 -6.77 -2.28 -14.42
CA LYS A 96 -6.29 -1.83 -15.72
C LYS A 96 -6.90 -2.71 -16.79
N TYR A 97 -7.57 -2.09 -17.75
CA TYR A 97 -8.05 -2.76 -18.95
C TYR A 97 -7.12 -2.46 -20.11
N SER A 98 -6.70 -3.49 -20.83
CA SER A 98 -5.99 -3.36 -22.11
C SER A 98 -6.72 -4.18 -23.17
N GLN A 99 -6.74 -3.67 -24.40
CA GLN A 99 -7.32 -4.35 -25.56
C GLN A 99 -6.26 -4.53 -26.64
N ARG A 100 -6.32 -5.66 -27.35
CA ARG A 100 -5.60 -5.91 -28.59
C ARG A 100 -6.60 -6.28 -29.68
#